data_AF-A0A6A3JDJ9-F1
#
_entry.id   AF-A0A6A3JDJ9-F1
#
_cell.length_a   1.000
_cell.length_b   1.000
_cell.length_c   1.000
_cell.angle_alpha   90.00
_cell.angle_beta   90.00
_cell.angle_gamma   90.00
#
_symmetry.space_group_name_H-M   'P 1'
#
loop_
_entity.id
_entity.type
_entity.pdbx_description
1 polymer ?
#
loop_
_entity_poly.entity_id
_entity_poly.type
_entity_poly.pdbx_seq_one_letter_code
_entity_poly.pdbx_strand_id
1 'polypeptide(L)'
;MRESLVDYPREVSPLQRKLDTALASTRRTKRAAAGILIELNDDERAAFNKVKDMLASAATLAFPDDTATTCLFTDASDVGWAVIVTQVKWA
;
A
#
# COMPACT_ATOMS: atom_id res chain seq x y z
N MET A 1 -8.77 -2.88 2.88
CA MET A 1 -7.52 -3.66 2.74
C MET A 1 -6.61 -3.53 3.94
N ARG A 2 -6.20 -2.33 4.38
CA ARG A 2 -5.35 -2.19 5.60
C ARG A 2 -5.98 -2.83 6.84
N GLU A 3 -7.28 -2.65 7.02
CA GLU A 3 -8.05 -3.19 8.15
C GLU A 3 -8.21 -4.72 8.12
N SER A 4 -8.08 -5.35 6.94
CA SER A 4 -8.15 -6.81 6.80
C SER A 4 -6.79 -7.48 6.98
N LEU A 5 -5.71 -6.70 7.12
CA LEU A 5 -4.35 -7.19 7.34
C LEU A 5 -4.06 -7.27 8.84
N VAL A 6 -3.87 -8.48 9.35
CA VAL A 6 -3.54 -8.71 10.76
C VAL A 6 -2.22 -8.01 11.11
N ASP A 7 -2.24 -7.24 12.19
CA ASP A 7 -1.08 -6.51 12.75
C ASP A 7 -0.41 -5.48 11.82
N TYR A 8 -1.07 -5.11 10.72
CA TYR A 8 -0.54 -4.12 9.76
C TYR A 8 -0.01 -2.82 10.38
N PRO A 9 -0.67 -2.19 11.38
CA PRO A 9 -0.16 -0.96 11.98
C PRO A 9 1.24 -1.11 12.60
N ARG A 10 1.57 -2.29 13.15
CA ARG A 10 2.89 -2.55 13.73
C ARG A 10 3.93 -2.77 12.64
N GLU A 11 3.58 -3.60 11.65
CA GLU A 11 4.48 -3.98 10.57
C GLU A 11 4.86 -2.80 9.67
N VAL A 12 3.94 -1.87 9.44
CA VAL A 12 4.21 -0.65 8.65
C VAL A 12 4.88 0.47 9.45
N SER A 13 4.91 0.37 10.80
CA SER A 13 5.37 1.44 11.67
C SER A 13 6.78 1.97 11.35
N PRO A 14 7.79 1.11 11.08
CA PRO A 14 9.13 1.59 10.71
C PRO A 14 9.13 2.46 9.45
N LEU A 15 8.36 2.05 8.44
CA LEU A 15 8.24 2.78 7.17
C LEU A 15 7.53 4.12 7.36
N GLN A 16 6.46 4.13 8.17
CA GLN A 16 5.74 5.36 8.48
C GLN A 16 6.65 6.37 9.19
N ARG A 17 7.42 5.94 10.20
CA ARG A 17 8.38 6.81 10.89
C ARG A 17 9.47 7.33 9.95
N LYS A 18 9.96 6.48 9.04
CA LYS A 18 10.96 6.88 8.05
C LYS A 18 10.41 7.95 7.10
N LEU A 19 9.18 7.77 6.62
CA LEU A 19 8.48 8.76 5.80
C LEU A 19 8.25 10.07 6.57
N ASP A 20 7.77 10.00 7.81
CA ASP A 20 7.53 11.18 8.64
C ASP A 20 8.82 11.97 8.89
N THR A 21 9.92 11.27 9.17
CA THR A 21 11.25 11.87 9.34
C THR A 21 11.71 12.56 8.06
N ALA A 22 11.57 11.90 6.91
CA ALA A 22 11.95 12.44 5.61
C ALA A 22 11.14 13.69 5.25
N LEU A 23 9.87 13.75 5.66
CA LEU A 23 8.97 14.87 5.41
C LEU A 23 9.07 16.01 6.43
N ALA A 24 9.69 15.80 7.59
CA ALA A 24 9.63 16.71 8.74
C ALA A 24 10.06 18.15 8.43
N SER A 25 11.04 18.34 7.55
CA SER A 25 11.57 19.65 7.15
C SER A 25 10.96 20.21 5.86
N THR A 26 9.99 19.51 5.27
CA THR A 26 9.42 19.88 3.96
C THR A 26 8.05 20.52 4.08
N ARG A 27 7.71 21.40 3.12
CA ARG A 27 6.32 21.85 2.98
C ARG A 27 5.47 20.64 2.61
N ARG A 28 4.34 20.44 3.28
CA ARG A 28 3.37 19.35 3.04
C ARG A 28 2.65 19.48 1.68
N THR A 29 3.42 19.45 0.60
CA THR A 29 2.95 19.56 -0.78
C THR A 29 3.60 18.46 -1.62
N LYS A 30 2.86 17.92 -2.59
CA LYS A 30 3.35 16.86 -3.50
C LYS A 30 4.65 17.25 -4.21
N ARG A 31 4.77 18.53 -4.60
CA ARG A 31 5.96 19.06 -5.30
C ARG A 31 7.21 19.07 -4.42
N ALA A 32 7.07 19.40 -3.13
CA ALA A 32 8.21 19.39 -2.20
C ALA A 32 8.64 17.95 -1.86
N ALA A 33 7.69 17.01 -1.78
CA ALA A 33 7.98 15.61 -1.51
C ALA A 33 8.66 14.89 -2.69
N ALA A 34 8.40 15.31 -3.93
CA ALA A 34 8.90 14.63 -5.14
C ALA A 34 10.44 14.57 -5.24
N GLY A 35 11.15 15.47 -4.57
CA GLY A 35 12.63 15.51 -4.58
C GLY A 35 13.29 14.82 -3.38
N ILE A 36 12.52 14.23 -2.47
CA ILE A 36 13.06 13.60 -1.25
C ILE A 36 13.57 12.20 -1.59
N LEU A 37 14.87 11.99 -1.42
CA LEU A 37 15.46 10.66 -1.49
C LEU A 37 15.22 9.92 -0.17
N ILE A 38 14.64 8.71 -0.26
CA ILE A 38 14.45 7.83 0.89
C ILE A 38 15.34 6.60 0.70
N GLU A 39 16.33 6.46 1.57
CA GLU A 39 17.16 5.26 1.65
C GLU A 39 16.71 4.42 2.84
N LEU A 40 16.38 3.15 2.58
CA LEU A 40 15.99 2.20 3.62
C LEU A 40 17.20 1.46 4.18
N ASN A 41 17.33 1.45 5.50
CA ASN A 41 18.26 0.55 6.18
C ASN A 41 17.74 -0.91 6.16
N ASP A 42 18.50 -1.83 6.74
CA ASP A 42 18.16 -3.26 6.68
C ASP A 42 16.84 -3.59 7.40
N ASP A 43 16.59 -2.98 8.57
CA ASP A 43 15.35 -3.18 9.33
C ASP A 43 14.13 -2.62 8.59
N GLU A 44 14.26 -1.42 8.00
CA GLU A 44 13.22 -0.78 7.20
C GLU A 44 12.94 -1.59 5.92
N ARG A 45 13.97 -2.15 5.30
CA ARG A 45 13.83 -3.03 4.12
C ARG A 45 13.15 -4.34 4.49
N ALA A 46 13.48 -4.92 5.65
CA ALA A 46 12.80 -6.10 6.17
C ALA A 46 11.32 -5.82 6.41
N ALA A 47 10.98 -4.67 7.02
CA ALA A 47 9.60 -4.23 7.21
C ALA A 47 8.88 -4.04 5.86
N PHE A 48 9.54 -3.44 4.86
CA PHE A 48 8.99 -3.29 3.51
C PHE A 48 8.64 -4.63 2.87
N ASN A 49 9.55 -5.61 2.92
CA ASN A 49 9.30 -6.94 2.38
C ASN A 49 8.16 -7.64 3.14
N LYS A 50 8.12 -7.52 4.47
CA LYS A 50 7.05 -8.11 5.28
C LYS A 50 5.68 -7.53 4.93
N VAL A 51 5.57 -6.22 4.72
CA VAL A 51 4.32 -5.60 4.25
C VAL A 51 3.92 -6.12 2.87
N LYS A 52 4.88 -6.34 1.96
CA LYS A 52 4.58 -6.97 0.65
C LYS A 52 4.04 -8.39 0.81
N ASP A 53 4.64 -9.19 1.69
CA ASP A 53 4.21 -10.56 1.94
C ASP A 53 2.81 -10.60 2.57
N MET A 54 2.51 -9.67 3.46
CA MET A 54 1.16 -9.49 4.01
C MET A 54 0.14 -9.14 2.92
N LEU A 55 0.48 -8.23 2.01
CA LEU A 55 -0.40 -7.88 0.89
C LEU A 55 -0.64 -9.06 -0.05
N ALA A 56 0.41 -9.84 -0.34
CA ALA A 56 0.32 -11.02 -1.21
C ALA A 56 -0.50 -12.15 -0.57
N SER A 57 -0.33 -12.40 0.74
CA SER A 57 -1.06 -13.43 1.47
C SER A 57 -2.52 -13.07 1.78
N ALA A 58 -2.82 -11.79 1.90
CA ALA A 58 -4.17 -11.31 2.17
C ALA A 58 -5.02 -11.05 0.93
N ALA A 59 -4.43 -11.14 -0.27
CA ALA A 59 -5.19 -11.20 -1.50
C ALA A 59 -6.08 -12.45 -1.42
N THR A 60 -7.29 -12.26 -0.91
CA THR A 60 -8.24 -13.34 -0.77
C THR A 60 -8.64 -13.72 -2.19
N LEU A 61 -8.29 -14.94 -2.61
CA LEU A 61 -8.93 -15.58 -3.75
C LEU A 61 -10.40 -15.79 -3.35
N ALA A 62 -11.19 -14.72 -3.44
CA ALA A 62 -12.61 -14.78 -3.20
C ALA A 62 -13.28 -15.34 -4.45
N PHE A 63 -14.21 -16.29 -4.26
CA PHE A 63 -15.10 -16.67 -5.34
C PHE A 63 -15.97 -15.47 -5.72
N PRO A 64 -16.28 -15.30 -7.01
CA PRO A 64 -17.24 -14.30 -7.44
C PRO A 64 -18.56 -14.45 -6.67
N ASP A 65 -18.96 -13.40 -5.96
CA ASP A 65 -20.28 -13.25 -5.36
C ASP A 65 -21.24 -12.49 -6.29
N ASP A 66 -22.27 -13.17 -6.80
CA ASP A 66 -23.28 -12.59 -7.71
C ASP A 66 -24.16 -11.51 -7.04
N THR A 67 -24.16 -11.44 -5.70
CA THR A 67 -24.86 -10.40 -4.94
C THR A 67 -24.01 -9.15 -4.72
N ALA A 68 -22.72 -9.20 -5.05
CA ALA A 68 -21.79 -8.09 -4.91
C ALA A 68 -21.50 -7.43 -6.27
N THR A 69 -21.25 -6.13 -6.27
CA THR A 69 -20.75 -5.43 -7.46
C THR A 69 -19.26 -5.66 -7.62
N THR A 70 -18.84 -6.13 -8.79
CA THR A 70 -17.41 -6.23 -9.14
C THR A 70 -16.90 -4.87 -9.59
N CYS A 71 -15.88 -4.36 -8.91
CA CYS A 71 -15.23 -3.08 -9.18
C CYS A 71 -13.83 -3.33 -9.76
N LEU A 72 -13.55 -2.72 -10.91
CA LEU A 72 -12.27 -2.78 -11.59
C LEU A 72 -11.55 -1.43 -11.44
N PHE A 73 -10.36 -1.44 -10.84
CA PHE A 73 -9.48 -0.28 -10.73
C PHE A 73 -8.25 -0.53 -11.58
N THR A 74 -7.97 0.39 -12.48
CA THR A 74 -6.84 0.30 -13.40
C THR A 74 -5.98 1.55 -13.28
N ASP A 75 -4.68 1.35 -13.26
CA ASP A 75 -3.69 2.44 -13.34
C ASP A 75 -2.67 2.08 -14.42
N ALA A 76 -2.23 3.07 -15.19
CA ALA A 76 -1.26 2.85 -16.26
C ALA A 76 -0.27 4.01 -16.28
N SER A 77 0.99 3.66 -16.53
CA SER A 77 2.12 4.57 -16.69
C SER A 77 2.86 4.28 -18.00
N ASP A 78 3.89 5.07 -18.26
CA ASP A 78 4.84 4.87 -19.37
C ASP A 78 5.63 3.56 -19.26
N VAL A 79 5.76 3.00 -18.05
CA VAL A 79 6.54 1.79 -17.76
C VAL A 79 5.70 0.54 -17.53
N GLY A 80 4.37 0.65 -17.43
CA GLY A 80 3.52 -0.52 -17.23
C GLY A 80 2.08 -0.19 -16.85
N TRP A 81 1.33 -1.23 -16.47
CA TRP A 81 -0.05 -1.12 -16.03
C TRP A 81 -0.28 -2.00 -14.80
N ALA A 82 -1.26 -1.61 -13.99
CA ALA A 82 -1.69 -2.31 -12.79
C ALA A 82 -3.22 -2.40 -12.75
N VAL A 83 -3.72 -3.53 -12.24
CA VAL A 83 -5.15 -3.80 -12.11
C VAL A 83 -5.43 -4.33 -10.70
N ILE A 84 -6.46 -3.79 -10.07
CA ILE A 84 -7.01 -4.31 -8.81
C ILE A 84 -8.50 -4.59 -9.05
N VAL A 85 -8.93 -5.80 -8.73
CA VAL A 85 -10.34 -6.22 -8.77
C VAL A 85 -10.83 -6.41 -7.34
N THR A 86 -11.95 -5.78 -7.00
CA THR A 86 -12.62 -5.97 -5.70
C THR A 86 -14.11 -6.26 -5.89
N GLN A 87 -14.75 -6.86 -4.89
CA GLN A 87 -16.20 -7.01 -4.84
C GLN A 87 -16.76 -6.24 -3.65
N VAL A 88 -17.82 -5.45 -3.88
CA VAL A 88 -18.44 -4.59 -2.87
C VAL A 88 -19.91 -4.95 -2.74
N LYS A 89 -20.35 -5.27 -1.52
CA LYS A 89 -21.77 -5.35 -1.18
C LYS A 89 -22.26 -3.95 -0.79
N TRP A 90 -23.28 -3.47 -1.46
CA TRP A 90 -23.96 -2.23 -1.08
C TRP A 90 -25.00 -2.56 -0.01
N ALA A 91 -25.04 -1.75 1.05
CA ALA A 91 -26.05 -1.82 2.09
C ALA A 91 -27.31 -1.07 1.69
#